data_AF-A0A7J8ZLD6-F1
#
_entry.id   AF-A0A7J8ZLD6-F1
#
_cell.length_a   1.000
_cell.length_b   1.000
_cell.length_c   1.000
_cell.angle_alpha   90.00
_cell.angle_beta   90.00
_cell.angle_gamma   90.00
#
_symmetry.space_group_name_H-M   'P 1'
#
loop_
_entity.id
_entity.type
_entity.pdbx_description
1 polymer ?
#
loop_
_entity_poly.entity_id
_entity_poly.type
_entity_poly.pdbx_seq_one_letter_code
_entity_poly.pdbx_strand_id
1 'polypeptide(L)'
;MDDPGNVTLAQGLHDTTRMNYYKAYLTQLKKAVDNGANVIGYFAWSLLDNFEWRLGYTSRFGIVYVDYSTLKRYPKMSAYWFKQLLTRKKH
;
A
#
# COMPACT_ATOMS: atom_id res chain seq x y z
N MET A 1 -8.05 5.08 -0.54
CA MET A 1 -6.93 4.10 -0.63
C MET A 1 -5.63 4.88 -0.52
N ASP A 2 -5.59 6.01 -1.20
CA ASP A 2 -4.69 7.11 -0.91
C ASP A 2 -5.03 7.84 0.39
N ASP A 3 -4.04 8.61 0.86
CA ASP A 3 -4.18 9.60 1.93
C ASP A 3 -3.92 11.01 1.36
N PRO A 4 -4.45 12.07 2.00
CA PRO A 4 -4.15 13.45 1.63
C PRO A 4 -2.64 13.77 1.70
N GLY A 5 -2.15 14.58 0.77
CA GLY A 5 -0.73 14.94 0.66
C GLY A 5 -0.17 15.71 1.86
N ASN A 6 -1.04 16.44 2.56
CA ASN A 6 -0.72 17.26 3.74
C ASN A 6 -0.82 16.50 5.08
N VAL A 7 -1.02 15.18 5.05
CA VAL A 7 -1.03 14.35 6.26
C VAL A 7 0.30 14.44 7.01
N THR A 8 0.24 14.53 8.34
CA THR A 8 1.45 14.49 9.17
C THR A 8 2.16 13.14 9.04
N LEU A 9 3.47 13.08 9.33
CA LEU A 9 4.21 11.81 9.30
C LEU A 9 3.53 10.76 10.19
N ALA A 10 3.20 11.10 11.43
CA ALA A 10 2.58 10.16 12.37
C ALA A 10 1.27 9.59 11.83
N GLN A 11 0.39 10.41 11.27
CA GLN A 11 -0.86 9.96 10.66
C GLN A 11 -0.61 9.13 9.39
N GLY A 12 0.31 9.56 8.53
CA GLY A 12 0.64 8.87 7.28
C GLY A 12 1.30 7.50 7.48
N LEU A 13 1.95 7.27 8.63
CA LEU A 13 2.47 5.96 9.00
C LEU A 13 1.36 5.02 9.48
N HIS A 14 0.30 5.54 10.11
CA HIS A 14 -0.82 4.76 10.64
C HIS A 14 -1.95 4.56 9.62
N ASP A 15 -1.62 3.99 8.47
CA ASP A 15 -2.51 3.90 7.31
C ASP A 15 -3.44 2.67 7.28
N THR A 16 -4.25 2.52 8.32
CA THR A 16 -5.19 1.38 8.46
C THR A 16 -6.16 1.24 7.29
N THR A 17 -6.64 2.35 6.72
CA THR A 17 -7.52 2.35 5.55
C THR A 17 -6.85 1.69 4.34
N ARG A 18 -5.57 2.01 4.06
CA ARG A 18 -4.79 1.41 2.97
C ARG A 18 -4.56 -0.08 3.22
N MET A 19 -4.21 -0.46 4.45
CA MET A 19 -4.07 -1.87 4.83
C MET A 19 -5.37 -2.66 4.62
N ASN A 20 -6.51 -2.11 5.06
CA ASN A 20 -7.81 -2.75 4.90
C ASN A 20 -8.22 -2.86 3.43
N TYR A 21 -7.92 -1.84 2.62
CA TYR A 21 -8.11 -1.88 1.17
C TYR A 21 -7.37 -3.06 0.53
N TYR A 22 -6.06 -3.20 0.79
CA TYR A 22 -5.28 -4.31 0.24
C TYR A 22 -5.75 -5.67 0.74
N LYS A 23 -6.09 -5.78 2.03
CA LYS A 23 -6.63 -7.01 2.61
C LYS A 23 -7.93 -7.43 1.91
N ALA A 24 -8.84 -6.50 1.68
CA ALA A 24 -10.11 -6.77 1.00
C ALA A 24 -9.88 -7.22 -0.45
N TYR A 25 -9.05 -6.51 -1.21
CA TYR A 25 -8.75 -6.85 -2.60
C TYR A 25 -8.05 -8.20 -2.74
N LEU A 26 -7.03 -8.48 -1.93
CA LEU A 26 -6.33 -9.76 -1.96
C LEU A 26 -7.22 -10.93 -1.53
N THR A 27 -8.18 -10.69 -0.63
CA THR A 27 -9.18 -11.70 -0.27
C THR A 27 -10.05 -12.07 -1.47
N GLN A 28 -10.53 -11.09 -2.24
CA GLN A 28 -11.33 -11.36 -3.44
C GLN A 28 -10.48 -11.96 -4.56
N LEU A 29 -9.25 -11.51 -4.72
CA LEU A 29 -8.30 -12.08 -5.67
C LEU A 29 -8.05 -13.56 -5.38
N LYS A 30 -7.85 -13.92 -4.11
CA LYS A 30 -7.69 -15.30 -3.68
C LYS A 30 -8.93 -16.14 -4.01
N LYS A 31 -10.15 -15.62 -3.77
CA LYS A 31 -11.40 -16.30 -4.17
C LYS A 31 -11.48 -16.53 -5.68
N ALA A 32 -11.07 -15.56 -6.49
CA ALA A 32 -11.04 -15.71 -7.94
C ALA A 32 -10.06 -16.82 -8.37
N VAL A 33 -8.87 -16.87 -7.74
CA VAL A 33 -7.89 -17.94 -7.97
C VAL A 33 -8.46 -19.31 -7.56
N ASP A 34 -9.12 -19.38 -6.41
CA ASP A 34 -9.76 -20.62 -5.92
C ASP A 34 -10.89 -21.10 -6.84
N ASN A 35 -11.54 -20.17 -7.55
CA ASN A 35 -12.56 -20.46 -8.56
C ASN A 35 -11.98 -20.70 -9.98
N GLY A 36 -10.66 -20.85 -10.11
CA GLY A 36 -10.00 -21.25 -11.36
C GLY A 36 -9.43 -20.10 -12.20
N ALA A 37 -9.45 -18.86 -11.73
CA ALA A 37 -8.80 -17.75 -12.44
C ALA A 37 -7.26 -17.92 -12.41
N ASN A 38 -6.62 -17.82 -13.58
CA ASN A 38 -5.15 -17.89 -13.69
C ASN A 38 -4.51 -16.54 -13.34
N VAL A 39 -4.17 -16.33 -12.05
CA VAL A 39 -3.48 -15.13 -11.56
C VAL A 39 -2.06 -15.50 -11.14
N ILE A 40 -1.07 -14.93 -11.82
CA ILE A 40 0.35 -15.21 -11.57
C ILE A 40 1.05 -14.19 -10.66
N GLY A 41 0.39 -13.07 -10.34
CA GLY A 41 0.98 -12.02 -9.51
C GLY A 41 0.03 -10.89 -9.18
N TYR A 42 0.40 -10.12 -8.15
CA TYR A 42 -0.26 -8.89 -7.73
C TYR A 42 0.80 -7.85 -7.40
N PHE A 43 0.65 -6.64 -7.93
CA PHE A 43 1.57 -5.53 -7.70
C PHE A 43 0.79 -4.38 -7.07
N ALA A 44 1.17 -4.03 -5.83
CA ALA A 44 0.60 -2.89 -5.14
C ALA A 44 1.08 -1.58 -5.78
N TRP A 45 0.15 -0.73 -6.21
CA TRP A 45 0.47 0.65 -6.54
C TRP A 45 0.35 1.52 -5.28
N SER A 46 1.42 2.08 -4.74
CA SER A 46 2.81 2.03 -5.21
C SER A 46 3.77 1.77 -4.05
N LEU A 47 5.05 1.54 -4.37
CA LEU A 47 6.06 1.36 -3.35
C LEU A 47 6.27 2.66 -2.54
N LEU A 48 6.44 3.79 -3.22
CA LEU A 48 6.74 5.09 -2.62
C LEU A 48 5.60 6.08 -2.90
N ASP A 49 5.35 6.95 -1.93
CA ASP A 49 4.65 8.21 -2.23
C ASP A 49 5.40 8.94 -3.35
N ASN A 50 4.68 9.36 -4.38
CA ASN A 50 5.25 9.90 -5.62
C ASN A 50 4.37 11.04 -6.18
N PHE A 51 4.70 11.52 -7.38
CA PHE A 51 3.92 12.53 -8.09
C PHE A 51 2.74 11.88 -8.81
N GLU A 52 1.53 12.05 -8.29
CA GLU A 52 0.32 11.39 -8.77
C GLU A 52 -0.37 12.21 -9.88
N TRP A 53 0.32 12.37 -11.00
CA TRP A 53 -0.21 12.98 -12.23
C TRP A 53 -0.82 14.37 -12.00
N ARG A 54 -2.11 14.56 -12.32
CA ARG A 54 -2.83 15.82 -12.12
C ARG A 54 -2.97 16.23 -10.65
N LEU A 55 -2.89 15.27 -9.73
CA LEU A 55 -2.95 15.55 -8.29
C LEU A 55 -1.58 15.99 -7.74
N GLY A 56 -0.51 15.78 -8.50
CA GLY A 56 0.85 16.02 -8.04
C GLY A 56 1.11 15.36 -6.69
N TYR A 57 1.59 16.13 -5.71
CA TYR A 57 1.90 15.63 -4.37
C TYR A 57 0.75 15.78 -3.36
N THR A 58 -0.46 16.11 -3.81
CA THR A 58 -1.64 16.29 -2.94
C THR A 58 -2.35 14.98 -2.58
N SER A 59 -1.90 13.85 -3.14
CA SER A 59 -2.37 12.51 -2.81
C SER A 59 -1.17 11.56 -2.61
N ARG A 60 -1.31 10.59 -1.72
CA ARG A 60 -0.26 9.65 -1.30
C ARG A 60 -0.72 8.20 -1.45
N PHE A 61 -0.23 7.51 -2.47
CA PHE A 61 -0.58 6.10 -2.73
C PHE A 61 0.41 5.09 -2.14
N GLY A 62 1.63 5.53 -1.80
CA GLY A 62 2.73 4.64 -1.45
C GLY A 62 2.47 3.84 -0.19
N ILE A 63 3.00 2.62 -0.11
CA ILE A 63 3.14 1.88 1.15
C ILE A 63 4.34 2.36 1.99
N VAL A 64 5.20 3.20 1.40
CA VAL A 64 6.30 3.89 2.07
C VAL A 64 6.07 5.40 1.98
N TYR A 65 6.04 6.06 3.13
CA TYR A 65 5.94 7.51 3.20
C TYR A 65 7.27 8.13 2.74
N VAL A 66 7.18 9.15 1.89
CA VAL A 66 8.32 9.99 1.51
C VAL A 66 8.10 11.38 2.08
N ASP A 67 9.02 11.81 2.93
CA ASP A 67 9.11 13.22 3.32
C ASP A 67 9.67 13.99 2.13
N TYR A 68 8.85 14.82 1.49
CA TYR A 68 9.26 15.55 0.28
C TYR A 68 10.29 16.64 0.54
N SER A 69 10.48 17.08 1.80
CA SER A 69 11.49 18.09 2.15
C SER A 69 12.89 17.47 2.29
N THR A 70 12.98 16.25 2.83
CA THR A 70 14.26 15.58 3.12
C THR A 70 14.53 14.37 2.23
N LEU A 71 13.53 13.93 1.47
CA LEU A 71 13.47 12.66 0.76
C LEU A 71 13.68 11.44 1.67
N LYS A 72 13.51 11.56 2.98
CA LYS A 72 13.60 10.39 3.88
C LYS A 72 12.39 9.47 3.71
N ARG A 73 12.64 8.15 3.75
CA ARG A 73 11.63 7.10 3.53
C ARG A 73 11.25 6.44 4.85
N TYR A 74 9.96 6.25 5.06
CA TYR A 74 9.43 5.61 6.25
C TYR A 74 8.37 4.57 5.87
N PRO A 75 8.63 3.27 6.06
CA PRO A 75 7.64 2.23 5.79
C PRO A 75 6.39 2.44 6.64
N LYS A 76 5.21 2.46 6.00
CA LYS A 76 3.91 2.61 6.68
C LYS A 76 3.45 1.26 7.26
N MET A 77 2.38 1.25 8.05
CA MET A 77 1.79 0.00 8.56
C MET A 77 1.40 -0.95 7.43
N SER A 78 0.89 -0.46 6.31
CA SER A 78 0.58 -1.27 5.13
C SER A 78 1.81 -2.00 4.56
N ALA A 79 3.01 -1.39 4.58
CA ALA A 79 4.24 -2.06 4.17
C ALA A 79 4.63 -3.20 5.12
N TYR A 80 4.53 -2.97 6.43
CA TYR A 80 4.77 -4.03 7.43
C TYR A 80 3.75 -5.16 7.33
N TRP A 81 2.49 -4.83 7.05
CA TRP A 81 1.45 -5.82 6.79
C TRP A 81 1.74 -6.66 5.54
N PHE A 82 2.17 -6.04 4.44
CA PHE A 82 2.60 -6.76 3.24
C PHE A 82 3.79 -7.68 3.53
N LYS A 83 4.78 -7.20 4.29
CA LYS A 83 5.91 -8.02 4.74
C LYS A 83 5.40 -9.26 5.49
N GLN A 84 4.52 -9.09 6.47
CA GLN A 84 3.94 -10.20 7.23
C GLN A 84 3.19 -11.18 6.32
N LEU A 85 2.36 -10.68 5.40
CA LEU A 85 1.60 -11.49 4.44
C LEU A 85 2.54 -12.36 3.59
N LEU A 86 3.61 -11.78 3.06
CA LEU A 86 4.57 -12.48 2.19
C LEU A 86 5.46 -13.47 2.95
N THR A 87 5.73 -13.23 4.24
CA THR A 87 6.53 -14.13 5.08
C THR A 87 5.76 -15.29 5.69
N ARG A 88 4.42 -15.32 5.59
CA ARG A 88 3.63 -16.46 6.07
C ARG A 88 4.05 -17.71 5.29
N LYS A 89 4.58 -18.71 6.01
CA LYS A 89 4.95 -19.99 5.41
C LYS A 89 3.73 -20.55 4.68
N LYS A 90 3.92 -20.98 3.43
CA LYS A 90 2.96 -21.84 2.75
C LYS A 90 2.86 -23.12 3.58
N HIS A 91 1.67 -23.39 4.12
CA HIS A 91 1.30 -24.74 4.56
C HIS A 91 0.96 -25.56 3.33
#